data_AF-A0A951R0M9-F1
#
_entry.id   AF-A0A951R0M9-F1
#
_cell.length_a   1.000
_cell.length_b   1.000
_cell.length_c   1.000
_cell.angle_alpha   90.00
_cell.angle_beta   90.00
_cell.angle_gamma   90.00
#
_symmetry.space_group_name_H-M   'P 1'
#
loop_
_entity.id
_entity.type
_entity.pdbx_description
1 polymer ?
#
loop_
_entity_poly.entity_id
_entity_poly.type
_entity_poly.pdbx_seq_one_letter_code
_entity_poly.pdbx_strand_id
1 'polypeptide(L)'
;MELNQEYTNWSKYLPSDMHYVLSRYDMGIMSCARKIHDCHWSIAMGRIELLKYKDNEYASVFKESNMGNELVKTSSLYSALAYYNYTLDYSWQIIYFYCQNKCDWDFVYSKMYNEIEEKCKKKVLKKQIKICRLRDSKNLEALDELIDKFYTYDNTKCIRDYYHYLKHRGMIYTDLIGDSNEELHYTIQGVTAKKLPIKKINLDELYDKLVNFHNSIVEYISKIIDIIIPSEFTQDKNPGQFSANEFLTSMINQIEAMEKIKSDENNHDISQL
;
A
#
# COMPACT_ATOMS: atom_id res chain seq x y z
N MET A 1 -21.89 -7.38 7.68
CA MET A 1 -21.03 -6.31 8.22
C MET A 1 -20.80 -5.29 7.11
N GLU A 2 -20.96 -4.00 7.39
CA GLU A 2 -20.77 -2.95 6.38
C GLU A 2 -19.27 -2.64 6.19
N LEU A 3 -18.88 -2.34 4.95
CA LEU A 3 -17.49 -1.99 4.59
C LEU A 3 -17.27 -0.49 4.85
N ASN A 4 -16.29 -0.16 5.70
CA ASN A 4 -15.96 1.22 6.07
C ASN A 4 -15.59 2.06 4.83
N GLN A 5 -16.26 3.21 4.66
CA GLN A 5 -16.10 4.08 3.48
C GLN A 5 -15.28 5.34 3.76
N GLU A 6 -14.72 5.50 4.97
CA GLU A 6 -13.93 6.67 5.36
C GLU A 6 -12.74 6.92 4.42
N TYR A 7 -12.17 5.85 3.86
CA TYR A 7 -11.07 5.91 2.89
C TYR A 7 -11.36 6.75 1.64
N THR A 8 -12.64 7.02 1.34
CA THR A 8 -13.04 7.87 0.20
C THR A 8 -12.50 9.30 0.34
N ASN A 9 -12.40 9.79 1.59
CA ASN A 9 -11.83 11.11 1.87
C ASN A 9 -10.34 11.17 1.62
N TRP A 10 -9.63 10.04 1.58
CA TRP A 10 -8.19 10.03 1.41
C TRP A 10 -7.74 10.52 0.02
N SER A 11 -8.64 10.48 -0.97
CA SER A 11 -8.42 11.10 -2.29
C SER A 11 -8.04 12.59 -2.19
N LYS A 12 -8.52 13.27 -1.14
CA LYS A 12 -8.24 14.69 -0.87
C LYS A 12 -6.79 14.95 -0.49
N TYR A 13 -5.99 13.94 -0.15
CA TYR A 13 -4.56 14.13 0.16
C TYR A 13 -3.66 14.11 -1.07
N LEU A 14 -4.16 13.89 -2.28
CA LEU A 14 -3.32 14.01 -3.48
C LEU A 14 -2.71 15.42 -3.54
N PRO A 15 -1.37 15.57 -3.54
CA PRO A 15 -0.75 16.88 -3.67
C PRO A 15 -1.17 17.58 -4.96
N SER A 16 -1.48 18.87 -4.87
CA SER A 16 -1.72 19.74 -6.03
C SER A 16 -0.48 20.58 -6.33
N ASP A 17 -0.45 21.20 -7.52
CA ASP A 17 0.61 22.12 -7.92
C ASP A 17 0.88 23.20 -6.86
N MET A 18 -0.18 23.70 -6.21
CA MET A 18 -0.03 24.70 -5.15
C MET A 18 0.79 24.20 -3.96
N HIS A 19 0.68 22.93 -3.58
CA HIS A 19 1.50 22.41 -2.49
C HIS A 19 3.00 22.45 -2.80
N TYR A 20 3.36 22.22 -4.06
CA TYR A 20 4.74 22.31 -4.53
C TYR A 20 5.22 23.77 -4.62
N VAL A 21 4.34 24.71 -4.96
CA VAL A 21 4.65 26.14 -5.07
C VAL A 21 4.81 26.79 -3.69
N LEU A 22 3.95 26.46 -2.74
CA LEU A 22 3.88 27.11 -1.43
C LEU A 22 5.13 26.86 -0.58
N SER A 23 5.89 25.80 -0.85
CA SER A 23 7.08 25.39 -0.10
C SER A 23 6.87 25.30 1.43
N ARG A 24 5.60 25.12 1.87
CA ARG A 24 5.23 24.99 3.29
C ARG A 24 5.45 23.58 3.84
N TYR A 25 5.48 22.60 2.95
CA TYR A 25 5.61 21.19 3.27
C TYR A 25 6.92 20.67 2.69
N ASP A 26 7.70 19.95 3.48
CA ASP A 26 8.88 19.27 2.97
C ASP A 26 8.48 18.09 2.06
N MET A 27 9.40 17.64 1.20
CA MET A 27 9.09 16.59 0.24
C MET A 27 8.75 15.24 0.90
N GLY A 28 9.10 15.03 2.17
CA GLY A 28 8.68 13.88 2.97
C GLY A 28 7.17 13.88 3.19
N ILE A 29 6.59 14.99 3.65
CA ILE A 29 5.13 15.15 3.82
C ILE A 29 4.41 15.03 2.47
N MET A 30 4.95 15.65 1.43
CA MET A 30 4.41 15.55 0.07
C MET A 30 4.37 14.09 -0.42
N SER A 31 5.43 13.33 -0.16
CA SER A 31 5.52 11.91 -0.50
C SER A 31 4.55 11.05 0.32
N CYS A 32 4.38 11.36 1.60
CA CYS A 32 3.36 10.73 2.44
C CYS A 32 1.96 10.93 1.86
N ALA A 33 1.62 12.18 1.52
CA ALA A 33 0.34 12.56 0.96
C ALA A 33 0.05 11.86 -0.38
N ARG A 34 1.06 11.74 -1.25
CA ARG A 34 0.97 10.94 -2.48
C ARG A 34 0.71 9.46 -2.19
N LYS A 35 1.40 8.87 -1.22
CA LYS A 35 1.18 7.46 -0.84
C LYS A 35 -0.16 7.18 -0.17
N ILE A 36 -0.72 8.15 0.54
CA ILE A 36 -2.10 8.07 1.05
C ILE A 36 -3.09 7.98 -0.11
N HIS A 37 -2.86 8.71 -1.20
CA HIS A 37 -3.66 8.60 -2.41
C HIS A 37 -3.49 7.23 -3.12
N ASP A 38 -2.29 6.64 -3.10
CA ASP A 38 -2.09 5.26 -3.59
C ASP A 38 -2.86 4.25 -2.71
N CYS A 39 -2.88 4.42 -1.39
CA CYS A 39 -3.71 3.64 -0.46
C CYS A 39 -5.21 3.77 -0.78
N HIS A 40 -5.68 4.98 -1.09
CA HIS A 40 -7.08 5.23 -1.47
C HIS A 40 -7.51 4.35 -2.64
N TRP A 41 -6.74 4.37 -3.73
CA TRP A 41 -7.05 3.56 -4.91
C TRP A 41 -6.96 2.07 -4.65
N SER A 42 -5.92 1.64 -3.92
CA SER A 42 -5.74 0.23 -3.61
C SER A 42 -6.89 -0.33 -2.74
N ILE A 43 -7.33 0.42 -1.71
CA ILE A 43 -8.50 0.04 -0.91
C ILE A 43 -9.78 0.05 -1.74
N ALA A 44 -9.97 1.07 -2.60
CA ALA A 44 -11.13 1.14 -3.47
C ALA A 44 -11.24 -0.09 -4.38
N MET A 45 -10.13 -0.49 -5.01
CA MET A 45 -10.08 -1.69 -5.86
C MET A 45 -10.34 -2.94 -5.05
N GLY A 46 -9.72 -3.10 -3.89
CA GLY A 46 -9.98 -4.25 -3.00
C GLY A 46 -11.45 -4.34 -2.59
N ARG A 47 -12.09 -3.21 -2.27
CA ARG A 47 -13.53 -3.16 -1.95
C ARG A 47 -14.40 -3.55 -3.14
N ILE A 48 -14.10 -3.06 -4.35
CA ILE A 48 -14.83 -3.43 -5.56
C ILE A 48 -14.78 -4.95 -5.77
N GLU A 49 -13.62 -5.57 -5.55
CA GLU A 49 -13.48 -7.02 -5.68
C GLU A 49 -14.28 -7.80 -4.62
N LEU A 50 -14.38 -7.30 -3.38
CA LEU A 50 -15.28 -7.88 -2.38
C LEU A 50 -16.76 -7.77 -2.77
N LEU A 51 -17.16 -6.65 -3.39
CA LEU A 51 -18.52 -6.47 -3.87
C LEU A 51 -18.83 -7.41 -5.04
N LYS A 52 -17.91 -7.55 -6.00
CA LYS A 52 -18.02 -8.52 -7.12
C LYS A 52 -18.20 -9.96 -6.63
N TYR A 53 -17.51 -10.35 -5.56
CA TYR A 53 -17.66 -11.69 -5.00
C TYR A 53 -19.08 -11.97 -4.48
N LYS A 54 -19.73 -10.97 -3.86
CA LYS A 54 -21.12 -11.09 -3.35
C LYS A 54 -22.17 -10.85 -4.42
N ASP A 55 -21.82 -10.18 -5.50
CA ASP A 55 -22.71 -9.94 -6.63
C ASP A 55 -22.90 -11.23 -7.45
N ASN A 56 -24.02 -11.90 -7.19
CA ASN A 56 -24.40 -13.10 -7.92
C ASN A 56 -24.75 -12.82 -9.38
N GLU A 57 -25.11 -11.60 -9.77
CA GLU A 57 -25.37 -11.23 -11.16
C GLU A 57 -24.05 -11.07 -11.93
N TYR A 58 -23.05 -10.44 -11.33
CA TYR A 58 -21.71 -10.34 -11.92
C TYR A 58 -21.10 -11.72 -12.22
N ALA A 59 -21.13 -12.62 -11.22
CA ALA A 59 -20.67 -14.00 -11.41
C ALA A 59 -21.59 -14.81 -12.35
N SER A 60 -22.86 -14.39 -12.50
CA SER A 60 -23.84 -15.12 -13.31
C SER A 60 -23.57 -15.10 -14.80
N VAL A 61 -22.82 -14.12 -15.31
CA VAL A 61 -22.44 -14.05 -16.73
C VAL A 61 -21.59 -15.26 -17.14
N PHE A 62 -20.93 -15.92 -16.18
CA PHE A 62 -20.08 -17.09 -16.39
C PHE A 62 -20.77 -18.42 -16.00
N LYS A 63 -22.11 -18.42 -15.89
CA LYS A 63 -22.92 -19.57 -15.43
C LYS A 63 -22.92 -20.80 -16.33
N GLU A 64 -22.31 -20.76 -17.51
CA GLU A 64 -22.27 -21.93 -18.40
C GLU A 64 -21.58 -23.14 -17.72
N SER A 65 -20.81 -22.93 -16.63
CA SER A 65 -20.40 -24.00 -15.72
C SER A 65 -20.27 -23.53 -14.27
N ASN A 66 -20.55 -24.41 -13.31
CA ASN A 66 -20.30 -24.16 -11.87
C ASN A 66 -18.82 -23.82 -11.60
N MET A 67 -17.92 -24.40 -12.38
CA MET A 67 -16.47 -24.13 -12.30
C MET A 67 -16.12 -22.70 -12.73
N GLY A 68 -16.77 -22.16 -13.77
CA GLY A 68 -16.56 -20.79 -14.21
C GLY A 68 -16.97 -19.76 -13.16
N ASN A 69 -18.11 -19.97 -12.50
CA ASN A 69 -18.57 -19.12 -11.39
C ASN A 69 -17.57 -19.13 -10.22
N GLU A 70 -17.15 -20.32 -9.77
CA GLU A 70 -16.16 -20.45 -8.70
C GLU A 70 -14.84 -19.75 -9.05
N LEU A 71 -14.37 -19.89 -10.31
CA LEU A 71 -13.13 -19.28 -10.77
C LEU A 71 -13.17 -17.76 -10.69
N VAL A 72 -14.29 -17.15 -11.11
CA VAL A 72 -14.48 -15.70 -11.04
C VAL A 72 -14.51 -15.23 -9.59
N LYS A 73 -15.26 -15.93 -8.73
CA LYS A 73 -15.31 -15.62 -7.29
C LYS A 73 -13.94 -15.73 -6.62
N THR A 74 -13.20 -16.78 -6.94
CA THR A 74 -11.83 -17.00 -6.45
C THR A 74 -10.90 -15.88 -6.91
N SER A 75 -10.96 -15.52 -8.20
CA SER A 75 -10.16 -14.45 -8.78
C SER A 75 -10.43 -13.10 -8.10
N SER A 76 -11.70 -12.78 -7.83
CA SER A 76 -12.05 -11.55 -7.10
C SER A 76 -11.48 -11.55 -5.69
N LEU A 77 -11.61 -12.63 -4.91
CA LEU A 77 -11.04 -12.66 -3.56
C LEU A 77 -9.51 -12.60 -3.55
N TYR A 78 -8.83 -13.22 -4.52
CA TYR A 78 -7.37 -13.14 -4.63
C TYR A 78 -6.90 -11.74 -5.07
N SER A 79 -7.68 -11.07 -5.91
CA SER A 79 -7.42 -9.68 -6.29
C SER A 79 -7.62 -8.75 -5.08
N ALA A 80 -8.71 -8.90 -4.33
CA ALA A 80 -8.93 -8.16 -3.09
C ALA A 80 -7.79 -8.35 -2.09
N LEU A 81 -7.37 -9.61 -1.89
CA LEU A 81 -6.24 -9.98 -1.05
C LEU A 81 -4.94 -9.28 -1.48
N ALA A 82 -4.65 -9.22 -2.78
CA ALA A 82 -3.47 -8.54 -3.30
C ALA A 82 -3.54 -7.02 -3.04
N TYR A 83 -4.65 -6.37 -3.39
CA TYR A 83 -4.83 -4.92 -3.17
C TYR A 83 -4.70 -4.53 -1.70
N TYR A 84 -5.29 -5.29 -0.79
CA TYR A 84 -5.15 -5.03 0.64
C TYR A 84 -3.72 -5.20 1.15
N ASN A 85 -2.96 -6.14 0.58
CA ASN A 85 -1.55 -6.30 0.90
C ASN A 85 -0.68 -5.17 0.32
N TYR A 86 -1.00 -4.66 -0.87
CA TYR A 86 -0.37 -3.47 -1.43
C TYR A 86 -0.64 -2.26 -0.54
N THR A 87 -1.88 -2.08 -0.09
CA THR A 87 -2.25 -0.99 0.82
C THR A 87 -1.43 -1.06 2.12
N LEU A 88 -1.26 -2.25 2.71
CA LEU A 88 -0.43 -2.41 3.90
C LEU A 88 1.04 -2.05 3.61
N ASP A 89 1.60 -2.47 2.48
CA ASP A 89 2.97 -2.13 2.09
C ASP A 89 3.13 -0.61 1.84
N TYR A 90 2.14 0.04 1.21
CA TYR A 90 2.10 1.50 1.06
C TYR A 90 2.00 2.23 2.39
N SER A 91 1.26 1.70 3.38
CA SER A 91 1.20 2.28 4.72
C SER A 91 2.59 2.37 5.37
N TRP A 92 3.46 1.39 5.11
CA TRP A 92 4.83 1.41 5.60
C TRP A 92 5.67 2.44 4.85
N GLN A 93 5.43 2.62 3.55
CA GLN A 93 6.08 3.66 2.75
C GLN A 93 5.69 5.07 3.23
N ILE A 94 4.42 5.31 3.60
CA ILE A 94 3.98 6.58 4.19
C ILE A 94 4.84 6.92 5.42
N ILE A 95 4.93 6.00 6.38
CA ILE A 95 5.70 6.22 7.62
C ILE A 95 7.20 6.35 7.32
N TYR A 96 7.70 5.61 6.32
CA TYR A 96 9.09 5.70 5.91
C TYR A 96 9.43 7.10 5.36
N PHE A 97 8.60 7.64 4.47
CA PHE A 97 8.78 8.98 3.92
C PHE A 97 8.71 10.04 5.00
N TYR A 98 7.82 9.88 5.99
CA TYR A 98 7.75 10.76 7.15
C TYR A 98 9.06 10.76 7.96
N CYS A 99 9.73 9.61 8.08
CA CYS A 99 11.04 9.53 8.73
C CYS A 99 12.12 10.33 7.99
N GLN A 100 12.05 10.42 6.65
CA GLN A 100 13.07 11.07 5.82
C GLN A 100 13.09 12.61 5.91
N ASN A 101 12.10 13.25 6.53
CA ASN A 101 11.93 14.70 6.82
C ASN A 101 13.10 15.62 6.38
N LYS A 102 12.74 16.70 5.65
CA LYS A 102 13.65 17.67 5.01
C LYS A 102 14.30 17.14 3.75
N CYS A 103 13.57 16.29 3.02
CA CYS A 103 13.88 16.04 1.64
C CYS A 103 13.60 17.33 0.85
N ASP A 104 14.63 17.84 0.21
CA ASP A 104 14.57 18.91 -0.79
C ASP A 104 14.20 18.32 -2.16
N TRP A 105 14.22 19.15 -3.19
CA TRP A 105 13.89 18.74 -4.55
C TRP A 105 14.82 17.66 -5.09
N ASP A 106 16.05 17.54 -4.59
CA ASP A 106 16.97 16.45 -4.95
C ASP A 106 16.31 15.10 -4.75
N PHE A 107 15.50 14.94 -3.71
CA PHE A 107 14.78 13.71 -3.44
C PHE A 107 13.90 13.22 -4.59
N VAL A 108 13.28 14.14 -5.31
CA VAL A 108 12.40 13.84 -6.46
C VAL A 108 13.25 13.57 -7.71
N TYR A 109 14.29 14.37 -7.93
CA TYR A 109 15.06 14.33 -9.17
C TYR A 109 16.14 13.23 -9.20
N SER A 110 16.72 12.88 -8.06
CA SER A 110 17.83 11.92 -7.94
C SER A 110 17.43 10.44 -7.97
N LYS A 111 16.20 10.10 -8.38
CA LYS A 111 15.59 8.75 -8.25
C LYS A 111 15.46 8.22 -6.81
N MET A 112 15.89 8.96 -5.79
CA MET A 112 15.81 8.55 -4.38
C MET A 112 14.40 8.16 -3.96
N TYR A 113 13.38 8.87 -4.45
CA TYR A 113 11.97 8.52 -4.25
C TYR A 113 11.68 7.07 -4.67
N ASN A 114 12.07 6.67 -5.88
CA ASN A 114 11.84 5.32 -6.41
C ASN A 114 12.65 4.25 -5.65
N GLU A 115 13.91 4.55 -5.33
CA GLU A 115 14.75 3.62 -4.57
C GLU A 115 14.16 3.32 -3.18
N ILE A 116 13.56 4.32 -2.55
CA ILE A 116 12.90 4.17 -1.25
C ILE A 116 11.66 3.29 -1.36
N GLU A 117 10.84 3.48 -2.40
CA GLU A 117 9.68 2.62 -2.63
C GLU A 117 10.08 1.14 -2.74
N GLU A 118 11.17 0.85 -3.47
CA GLU A 118 11.68 -0.51 -3.66
C GLU A 118 12.27 -1.13 -2.38
N LYS A 119 13.00 -0.33 -1.60
CA LYS A 119 13.74 -0.79 -0.41
C LYS A 119 12.87 -0.86 0.84
N CYS A 120 11.72 -0.18 0.86
CA CYS A 120 10.85 -0.12 2.03
C CYS A 120 10.21 -1.48 2.35
N LYS A 121 10.67 -2.09 3.44
CA LYS A 121 10.08 -3.29 4.07
C LYS A 121 9.93 -3.04 5.56
N LYS A 122 9.00 -3.73 6.24
CA LYS A 122 8.76 -3.56 7.70
C LYS A 122 10.05 -3.50 8.54
N LYS A 123 11.02 -4.40 8.29
CA LYS A 123 12.30 -4.40 9.04
C LYS A 123 13.11 -3.12 8.82
N VAL A 124 13.14 -2.62 7.59
CA VAL A 124 13.84 -1.39 7.21
C VAL A 124 13.14 -0.18 7.82
N LEU A 125 11.80 -0.16 7.78
CA LEU A 125 10.98 0.87 8.44
C LEU A 125 11.25 0.92 9.95
N LYS A 126 11.21 -0.22 10.65
CA LYS A 126 11.47 -0.29 12.10
C LYS A 126 12.86 0.22 12.46
N LYS A 127 13.87 -0.03 11.61
CA LYS A 127 15.21 0.53 11.79
C LYS A 127 15.18 2.05 11.63
N GLN A 128 14.48 2.57 10.62
CA GLN A 128 14.42 4.00 10.40
C GLN A 128 13.66 4.76 11.48
N ILE A 129 12.52 4.24 11.95
CA ILE A 129 11.79 4.81 13.08
C ILE A 129 12.73 4.97 14.28
N LYS A 130 13.52 3.94 14.62
CA LYS A 130 14.47 4.00 15.73
C LYS A 130 15.54 5.08 15.55
N ILE A 131 16.05 5.27 14.34
CA ILE A 131 17.06 6.30 14.03
C ILE A 131 16.43 7.70 14.14
N CYS A 132 15.22 7.88 13.63
CA CYS A 132 14.56 9.18 13.56
C CYS A 132 13.88 9.61 14.87
N ARG A 133 13.72 8.70 15.85
CA ARG A 133 13.08 8.98 17.16
C ARG A 133 13.66 10.16 17.94
N LEU A 134 14.93 10.47 17.75
CA LEU A 134 15.57 11.62 18.40
C LEU A 134 14.99 12.97 17.93
N ARG A 135 14.29 12.98 16.79
CA ARG A 135 13.74 14.20 16.17
C ARG A 135 12.26 14.44 16.47
N ASP A 136 11.47 13.38 16.46
CA ASP A 136 10.03 13.43 16.77
C ASP A 136 9.65 12.17 17.54
N SER A 137 9.99 12.15 18.83
CA SER A 137 9.85 10.94 19.65
C SER A 137 8.39 10.54 19.78
N LYS A 138 7.50 11.49 20.04
CA LYS A 138 6.09 11.23 20.33
C LYS A 138 5.36 10.62 19.14
N ASN A 139 5.45 11.24 17.96
CA ASN A 139 4.72 10.74 16.79
C ASN A 139 5.32 9.43 16.28
N LEU A 140 6.65 9.30 16.25
CA LEU A 140 7.31 8.08 15.79
C LEU A 140 7.13 6.91 16.76
N GLU A 141 6.99 7.14 18.06
CA GLU A 141 6.63 6.11 19.03
C GLU A 141 5.19 5.64 18.83
N ALA A 142 4.23 6.57 18.70
CA ALA A 142 2.84 6.24 18.42
C ALA A 142 2.68 5.44 17.12
N LEU A 143 3.41 5.82 16.06
CA LEU A 143 3.42 5.09 14.78
C LEU A 143 4.04 3.69 14.93
N ASP A 144 5.12 3.55 15.72
CA ASP A 144 5.76 2.26 15.96
C ASP A 144 4.82 1.26 16.64
N GLU A 145 4.13 1.72 17.69
CA GLU A 145 3.14 0.95 18.44
C GLU A 145 1.95 0.59 17.56
N LEU A 146 1.46 1.53 16.75
CA LEU A 146 0.35 1.31 15.83
C LEU A 146 0.68 0.21 14.80
N ILE A 147 1.89 0.23 14.23
CA ILE A 147 2.36 -0.82 13.31
C ILE A 147 2.39 -2.17 14.00
N ASP A 148 2.94 -2.26 15.22
CA ASP A 148 3.07 -3.55 15.90
C ASP A 148 1.74 -4.10 16.36
N LYS A 149 0.85 -3.25 16.88
CA LYS A 149 -0.52 -3.64 17.23
C LYS A 149 -1.27 -4.16 16.00
N PHE A 150 -1.22 -3.45 14.88
CA PHE A 150 -1.92 -3.87 13.67
C PHE A 150 -1.35 -5.16 13.07
N TYR A 151 -0.02 -5.32 13.08
CA TYR A 151 0.64 -6.50 12.52
C TYR A 151 0.56 -7.73 13.41
N THR A 152 0.39 -7.55 14.73
CA THR A 152 0.23 -8.66 15.67
C THR A 152 -1.20 -9.20 15.70
N TYR A 153 -2.17 -8.46 15.18
CA TYR A 153 -3.54 -8.90 15.04
C TYR A 153 -3.64 -10.16 14.16
N ASP A 154 -4.35 -11.18 14.64
CA ASP A 154 -4.33 -12.51 14.02
C ASP A 154 -4.92 -12.50 12.61
N ASN A 155 -5.95 -11.68 12.37
CA ASN A 155 -6.51 -11.55 11.03
C ASN A 155 -5.50 -10.93 10.04
N THR A 156 -4.71 -9.94 10.49
CA THR A 156 -3.66 -9.33 9.67
C THR A 156 -2.58 -10.33 9.28
N LYS A 157 -2.10 -11.14 10.24
CA LYS A 157 -1.14 -12.21 9.96
C LYS A 157 -1.70 -13.21 8.95
N CYS A 158 -2.93 -13.66 9.18
CA CYS A 158 -3.61 -14.62 8.32
C CYS A 158 -3.71 -14.13 6.87
N ILE A 159 -4.16 -12.89 6.67
CA ILE A 159 -4.22 -12.24 5.35
C ILE A 159 -2.83 -12.11 4.72
N ARG A 160 -1.81 -11.72 5.50
CA ARG A 160 -0.43 -11.61 5.00
C ARG A 160 0.12 -12.98 4.56
N ASP A 161 -0.16 -14.02 5.32
CA ASP A 161 0.26 -15.39 5.02
C ASP A 161 -0.39 -15.95 3.75
N TYR A 162 -1.69 -15.67 3.53
CA TYR A 162 -2.35 -16.05 2.27
C TYR A 162 -1.74 -15.34 1.07
N TYR A 163 -1.48 -14.04 1.18
CA TYR A 163 -0.84 -13.29 0.10
C TYR A 163 0.59 -13.79 -0.18
N HIS A 164 1.39 -14.04 0.85
CA HIS A 164 2.74 -14.61 0.67
C HIS A 164 2.71 -15.99 0.05
N TYR A 165 1.75 -16.82 0.42
CA TYR A 165 1.54 -18.12 -0.23
C TYR A 165 1.27 -17.94 -1.72
N LEU A 166 0.31 -17.09 -2.11
CA LEU A 166 0.00 -16.84 -3.52
C LEU A 166 1.20 -16.32 -4.30
N LYS A 167 1.95 -15.37 -3.71
CA LYS A 167 3.12 -14.74 -4.33
C LYS A 167 4.28 -15.71 -4.57
N HIS A 168 4.51 -16.67 -3.67
CA HIS A 168 5.72 -17.51 -3.70
C HIS A 168 5.49 -18.99 -4.00
N ARG A 169 4.29 -19.51 -3.73
CA ARG A 169 3.96 -20.93 -3.82
C ARG A 169 2.86 -21.23 -4.85
N GLY A 170 2.31 -20.20 -5.48
CA GLY A 170 1.28 -20.33 -6.50
C GLY A 170 -0.12 -20.43 -5.90
N MET A 171 -1.02 -21.08 -6.62
CA MET A 171 -2.46 -21.02 -6.33
C MET A 171 -2.84 -21.71 -5.02
N ILE A 172 -3.82 -21.12 -4.32
CA ILE A 172 -4.60 -21.78 -3.28
C ILE A 172 -5.83 -22.38 -3.98
N TYR A 173 -6.15 -23.63 -3.65
CA TYR A 173 -7.19 -24.41 -4.30
C TYR A 173 -8.52 -24.30 -3.53
N THR A 174 -9.63 -24.51 -4.23
CA THR A 174 -10.96 -24.66 -3.63
C THR A 174 -11.50 -26.05 -3.95
N ASP A 175 -12.64 -26.43 -3.38
CA ASP A 175 -13.21 -27.77 -3.63
C ASP A 175 -13.64 -27.97 -5.10
N LEU A 176 -13.90 -26.89 -5.83
CA LEU A 176 -14.28 -26.91 -7.24
C LEU A 176 -13.11 -26.58 -8.19
N ILE A 177 -11.98 -26.11 -7.65
CA ILE A 177 -10.79 -25.74 -8.42
C ILE A 177 -9.58 -26.50 -7.89
N GLY A 178 -9.15 -27.53 -8.63
CA GLY A 178 -7.97 -28.35 -8.33
C GLY A 178 -8.29 -29.81 -8.09
N ASP A 179 -7.29 -30.67 -8.26
CA ASP A 179 -7.40 -32.08 -7.87
C ASP A 179 -7.30 -32.18 -6.35
N SER A 180 -8.41 -32.56 -5.71
CA SER A 180 -8.54 -32.62 -4.26
C SER A 180 -7.83 -33.80 -3.62
N ASN A 181 -7.34 -34.78 -4.41
CA ASN A 181 -6.71 -36.00 -3.91
C ASN A 181 -5.27 -35.75 -3.49
N GLU A 182 -5.01 -35.87 -2.18
CA GLU A 182 -3.65 -35.81 -1.60
C GLU A 182 -2.82 -37.07 -1.87
N GLU A 183 -3.44 -38.10 -2.45
CA GLU A 183 -2.85 -39.39 -2.74
C GLU A 183 -2.80 -39.65 -4.25
N LEU A 184 -1.76 -40.35 -4.69
CA LEU A 184 -1.69 -40.90 -6.03
C LEU A 184 -2.76 -41.99 -6.18
N HIS A 185 -3.29 -42.15 -7.39
CA HIS A 185 -4.31 -43.16 -7.67
C HIS A 185 -3.76 -44.60 -7.67
N TYR A 186 -2.49 -44.78 -7.31
CA TYR A 186 -1.77 -46.05 -7.36
C TYR A 186 -1.28 -46.42 -5.96
N THR A 187 -1.68 -47.61 -5.52
CA THR A 187 -1.15 -48.26 -4.33
C THR A 187 -0.16 -49.34 -4.78
N ILE A 188 1.08 -49.29 -4.29
CA ILE A 188 2.10 -50.29 -4.56
C ILE A 188 2.39 -51.04 -3.26
N GLN A 189 2.17 -52.36 -3.25
CA GLN A 189 2.37 -53.23 -2.08
C GLN A 189 1.65 -52.75 -0.80
N GLY A 190 0.42 -52.23 -0.94
CA GLY A 190 -0.37 -51.73 0.18
C GLY A 190 0.00 -50.32 0.66
N VAL A 191 0.99 -49.67 0.05
CA VAL A 191 1.38 -48.29 0.34
C VAL A 191 0.92 -47.37 -0.80
N THR A 192 0.09 -46.38 -0.46
CA THR A 192 -0.30 -45.31 -1.40
C THR A 192 0.66 -44.14 -1.23
N ALA A 193 1.31 -43.75 -2.33
CA ALA A 193 2.22 -42.62 -2.33
C ALA A 193 1.43 -41.29 -2.33
N LYS A 194 1.94 -40.30 -1.58
CA LYS A 194 1.31 -38.97 -1.46
C LYS A 194 1.72 -38.04 -2.60
N LYS A 195 0.82 -37.16 -3.01
CA LYS A 195 1.11 -36.03 -3.91
C LYS A 195 1.77 -34.89 -3.14
N LEU A 196 2.28 -33.90 -3.88
CA LEU A 196 2.73 -32.65 -3.28
C LEU A 196 1.57 -31.98 -2.53
N PRO A 197 1.81 -31.43 -1.32
CA PRO A 197 0.76 -30.85 -0.51
C PRO A 197 0.18 -29.61 -1.19
N ILE A 198 -1.15 -29.59 -1.31
CA ILE A 198 -1.91 -28.43 -1.80
C ILE A 198 -2.54 -27.68 -0.64
N LYS A 199 -2.59 -26.36 -0.72
CA LYS A 199 -3.33 -25.54 0.25
C LYS A 199 -4.74 -25.32 -0.26
N LYS A 200 -5.73 -25.68 0.56
CA LYS A 200 -7.15 -25.43 0.30
C LYS A 200 -7.66 -24.27 1.13
N ILE A 201 -8.71 -23.61 0.65
CA ILE A 201 -9.39 -22.55 1.39
C ILE A 201 -10.89 -22.56 1.10
N ASN A 202 -11.67 -22.23 2.12
CA ASN A 202 -13.08 -21.89 1.96
C ASN A 202 -13.18 -20.40 1.55
N LEU A 203 -13.86 -20.13 0.43
CA LEU A 203 -13.97 -18.77 -0.11
C LEU A 203 -14.79 -17.84 0.80
N ASP A 204 -15.85 -18.33 1.44
CA ASP A 204 -16.65 -17.52 2.37
C ASP A 204 -15.84 -17.17 3.62
N GLU A 205 -15.04 -18.10 4.14
CA GLU A 205 -14.13 -17.81 5.26
C GLU A 205 -13.07 -16.77 4.88
N LEU A 206 -12.50 -16.86 3.68
CA LEU A 206 -11.56 -15.85 3.18
C LEU A 206 -12.24 -14.49 3.02
N TYR A 207 -13.46 -14.47 2.47
CA TYR A 207 -14.24 -13.25 2.32
C TYR A 207 -14.45 -12.58 3.68
N ASP A 208 -14.91 -13.29 4.71
CA ASP A 208 -15.15 -12.72 6.03
C ASP A 208 -13.87 -12.15 6.65
N LYS A 209 -12.73 -12.85 6.49
CA LYS A 209 -11.42 -12.34 6.91
C LYS A 209 -11.03 -11.07 6.17
N LEU A 210 -11.29 -10.99 4.86
CA LEU A 210 -10.99 -9.81 4.04
C LEU A 210 -11.89 -8.62 4.38
N VAL A 211 -13.18 -8.83 4.69
CA VAL A 211 -14.08 -7.76 5.15
C VAL A 211 -13.60 -7.23 6.52
N ASN A 212 -13.25 -8.12 7.46
CA ASN A 212 -12.67 -7.74 8.74
C ASN A 212 -11.35 -6.97 8.55
N PHE A 213 -10.51 -7.42 7.61
CA PHE A 213 -9.26 -6.77 7.30
C PHE A 213 -9.49 -5.38 6.72
N HIS A 214 -10.41 -5.22 5.77
CA HIS A 214 -10.79 -3.95 5.17
C HIS A 214 -11.13 -2.90 6.22
N ASN A 215 -12.02 -3.23 7.16
CA ASN A 215 -12.40 -2.29 8.22
C ASN A 215 -11.20 -1.93 9.10
N SER A 216 -10.40 -2.92 9.50
CA SER A 216 -9.23 -2.70 10.36
C SER A 216 -8.12 -1.90 9.68
N ILE A 217 -7.88 -2.10 8.37
CA ILE A 217 -6.82 -1.39 7.64
C ILE A 217 -7.24 0.05 7.35
N VAL A 218 -8.53 0.32 7.15
CA VAL A 218 -9.06 1.68 7.02
C VAL A 218 -8.80 2.46 8.32
N GLU A 219 -9.20 1.91 9.47
CA GLU A 219 -8.95 2.55 10.76
C GLU A 219 -7.46 2.75 11.07
N TYR A 220 -6.63 1.75 10.72
CA TYR A 220 -5.19 1.80 10.91
C TYR A 220 -4.55 2.92 10.08
N ILE A 221 -4.92 3.06 8.81
CA ILE A 221 -4.36 4.11 7.94
C ILE A 221 -4.90 5.48 8.33
N SER A 222 -6.17 5.63 8.68
CA SER A 222 -6.71 6.90 9.17
C SER A 222 -5.90 7.43 10.37
N LYS A 223 -5.56 6.55 11.33
CA LYS A 223 -4.70 6.92 12.47
C LYS A 223 -3.30 7.35 12.05
N ILE A 224 -2.73 6.72 11.02
CA ILE A 224 -1.42 7.14 10.47
C ILE A 224 -1.55 8.55 9.86
N ILE A 225 -2.61 8.80 9.10
CA ILE A 225 -2.88 10.09 8.46
C ILE A 225 -3.00 11.19 9.53
N ASP A 226 -3.78 10.95 10.58
CA ASP A 226 -3.98 11.90 11.67
C ASP A 226 -2.69 12.29 12.41
N ILE A 227 -1.71 11.39 12.45
CA ILE A 227 -0.40 11.64 13.07
C ILE A 227 0.53 12.41 12.11
N ILE A 228 0.51 12.08 10.83
CA ILE A 228 1.55 12.52 9.87
C ILE A 228 1.15 13.78 9.11
N ILE A 229 -0.11 13.89 8.68
CA ILE A 229 -0.53 14.95 7.76
C ILE A 229 -1.09 16.14 8.55
N PRO A 230 -0.53 17.35 8.38
CA PRO A 230 -1.08 18.56 8.98
C PRO A 230 -2.52 18.83 8.53
N SER A 231 -3.34 19.35 9.43
CA SER A 231 -4.77 19.60 9.19
C SER A 231 -5.05 20.58 8.03
N GLU A 232 -4.15 21.53 7.84
CA GLU A 232 -4.16 22.57 6.83
C GLU A 232 -3.80 22.06 5.43
N PHE A 233 -3.19 20.88 5.30
CA PHE A 233 -2.76 20.33 4.02
C PHE A 233 -3.90 20.28 2.99
N THR A 234 -5.07 19.80 3.40
CA THR A 234 -6.22 19.71 2.49
C THR A 234 -6.86 21.06 2.14
N GLN A 235 -6.56 22.12 2.91
CA GLN A 235 -7.09 23.47 2.71
C GLN A 235 -6.24 24.28 1.71
N ASP A 236 -4.93 24.01 1.67
CA ASP A 236 -3.94 24.70 0.83
C ASP A 236 -4.04 24.36 -0.68
N LYS A 237 -5.05 23.56 -1.08
CA LYS A 237 -5.33 23.24 -2.49
C LYS A 237 -5.80 24.44 -3.32
N ASN A 238 -6.49 25.39 -2.69
CA ASN A 238 -7.06 26.58 -3.34
C ASN A 238 -6.74 27.83 -2.52
N PRO A 239 -5.51 28.34 -2.59
CA PRO A 239 -5.10 29.43 -1.73
C PRO A 239 -5.53 30.79 -2.32
N GLY A 240 -6.82 31.01 -2.59
CA GLY A 240 -7.35 32.32 -3.00
C GLY A 240 -6.48 33.10 -4.01
N GLN A 241 -6.36 34.43 -3.83
CA GLN A 241 -5.42 35.26 -4.57
C GLN A 241 -3.97 35.00 -4.12
N PHE A 242 -3.38 33.89 -4.56
CA PHE A 242 -1.92 33.84 -4.63
C PHE A 242 -1.45 34.92 -5.58
N SER A 243 -0.60 35.84 -5.12
CA SER A 243 -0.11 36.88 -6.01
C SER A 243 0.79 36.21 -7.06
N ALA A 244 0.59 36.55 -8.34
CA ALA A 244 1.41 36.02 -9.43
C ALA A 244 2.92 36.22 -9.19
N ASN A 245 3.29 37.22 -8.38
CA ASN A 245 4.67 37.49 -7.99
C ASN A 245 5.21 36.45 -7.00
N GLU A 246 4.46 36.05 -5.97
CA GLU A 246 4.89 34.98 -5.06
C GLU A 246 5.04 33.64 -5.79
N PHE A 247 4.16 33.36 -6.75
CA PHE A 247 4.27 32.21 -7.64
C PHE A 247 5.55 32.26 -8.50
N LEU A 248 5.81 33.38 -9.17
CA LEU A 248 6.98 33.55 -10.03
C LEU A 248 8.29 33.49 -9.22
N THR A 249 8.34 34.13 -8.05
CA THR A 249 9.53 34.08 -7.18
C THR A 249 9.80 32.66 -6.66
N SER A 250 8.76 31.92 -6.26
CA SER A 250 8.93 30.52 -5.84
C SER A 250 9.43 29.65 -6.98
N MET A 251 8.85 29.78 -8.19
CA MET A 251 9.28 29.05 -9.37
C MET A 251 10.73 29.35 -9.77
N ILE A 252 11.16 30.62 -9.73
CA ILE A 252 12.54 31.01 -10.06
C ILE A 252 13.51 30.35 -9.07
N ASN A 253 13.24 30.44 -7.77
CA ASN A 253 14.08 29.80 -6.75
C ASN A 253 14.17 28.27 -6.93
N GLN A 254 13.08 27.63 -7.39
CA GLN A 254 13.07 26.20 -7.67
C GLN A 254 13.89 25.85 -8.92
N ILE A 255 13.79 26.64 -9.99
CA ILE A 255 14.59 26.44 -11.21
C ILE A 255 16.08 26.62 -10.91
N GLU A 256 16.46 27.64 -10.14
CA GLU A 256 17.85 27.87 -9.74
C GLU A 256 18.39 26.70 -8.90
N ALA A 257 17.59 26.13 -8.01
CA ALA A 257 17.95 24.91 -7.28
C ALA A 257 18.17 23.73 -8.25
N MET A 258 17.28 23.53 -9.23
CA MET A 258 17.41 22.46 -10.24
C MET A 258 18.67 22.61 -11.12
N GLU A 259 19.04 23.84 -11.49
CA GLU A 259 20.24 24.10 -12.28
C GLU A 259 21.53 23.81 -11.49
N LYS A 260 21.53 24.15 -10.20
CA LYS A 260 22.66 23.84 -9.31
C LYS A 260 22.91 22.34 -9.19
N ILE A 261 21.85 21.54 -9.04
CA ILE A 261 21.93 20.07 -8.94
C ILE A 261 22.55 19.45 -10.20
N LYS A 262 22.08 19.87 -11.39
CA LYS A 262 22.64 19.41 -12.67
C LYS A 262 24.12 19.78 -12.84
N SER A 263 24.54 20.91 -12.27
CA SER A 263 25.95 21.33 -12.33
C SER A 263 26.86 20.48 -11.44
N ASP A 264 26.34 20.01 -10.29
CA ASP A 264 27.09 19.18 -9.34
C ASP A 264 27.21 17.72 -9.81
N GLU A 265 26.18 17.16 -10.46
CA GLU A 265 26.24 15.81 -11.07
C GLU A 265 27.29 15.73 -12.20
N ASN A 266 27.39 16.76 -13.05
CA ASN A 266 28.38 16.82 -14.13
C ASN A 266 29.82 16.96 -13.61
N ASN A 267 30.04 17.53 -12.42
CA ASN A 267 31.37 17.67 -11.83
C ASN A 267 31.86 16.39 -11.15
N HIS A 268 30.96 15.51 -10.71
CA HIS A 268 31.35 14.20 -10.15
C HIS A 268 31.81 13.21 -11.23
N ASP A 269 31.24 13.24 -12.44
CA ASP A 269 31.66 12.40 -13.56
C ASP A 269 33.04 12.78 -14.14
N ILE A 270 33.49 14.03 -13.97
CA ILE A 270 34.81 14.50 -14.44
C ILE A 270 35.92 14.16 -13.43
N SER A 271 35.58 13.85 -12.17
CA SER A 271 36.56 13.53 -11.12
C SER A 271 36.95 12.05 -11.03
N GLN A 272 36.37 11.19 -11.87
CA GLN A 272 36.69 9.75 -11.96
C GLN A 272 37.33 9.32 -13.29
N LEU A 273 37.82 10.28 -14.09
CA LEU A 273 38.67 10.07 -15.28
C LEU A 273 40.08 10.61 -15.03
#